data_AF-A0A972VB80-F1
#
_entry.id   AF-A0A972VB80-F1
#
_cell.length_a   1.000
_cell.length_b   1.000
_cell.length_c   1.000
_cell.angle_alpha   90.00
_cell.angle_beta   90.00
_cell.angle_gamma   90.00
#
_symmetry.space_group_name_H-M   'P 1'
#
loop_
_entity.id
_entity.type
_entity.pdbx_description
1 polymer ?
#
loop_
_entity_poly.entity_id
_entity_poly.type
_entity_poly.pdbx_seq_one_letter_code
_entity_poly.pdbx_strand_id
1 'polypeptide(L)' 'GDHLAGDTYYKIHLENHNLDRCRTQMALIQSILAQEEAMNTLADTVFQALV' A
#
# COMPACT_ATOMS: atom_id res chain seq x y z
N GLY A 1 2.38 -6.29 -12.96
CA GLY A 1 3.29 -6.37 -11.80
C GLY A 1 4.47 -7.23 -12.16
N ASP A 2 5.63 -7.03 -11.52
CA ASP A 2 6.89 -7.71 -11.85
C ASP A 2 6.76 -9.24 -11.94
N HIS A 3 5.94 -9.85 -11.07
CA HIS A 3 5.60 -11.28 -11.15
C HIS A 3 5.04 -11.74 -12.50
N LEU A 4 4.15 -10.94 -13.12
CA LEU A 4 3.59 -11.26 -14.44
C LEU A 4 4.63 -11.08 -15.57
N ALA A 5 5.69 -10.31 -15.31
CA ALA A 5 6.81 -10.10 -16.22
C ALA A 5 7.97 -11.08 -15.96
N GLY A 6 7.75 -12.10 -15.12
CA GLY A 6 8.76 -13.12 -14.82
C GLY A 6 9.78 -12.71 -13.77
N ASP A 7 9.44 -11.79 -12.85
CA ASP A 7 10.29 -11.39 -11.71
C ASP A 7 11.68 -10.90 -12.15
N THR A 8 11.70 -9.98 -13.13
CA THR A 8 12.93 -9.50 -13.78
C THR A 8 13.52 -8.25 -13.12
N TYR A 9 12.71 -7.52 -12.35
CA TYR A 9 13.11 -6.25 -11.75
C TYR A 9 13.52 -6.40 -10.28
N TYR A 10 12.70 -7.05 -9.45
CA TYR A 10 12.96 -7.20 -8.02
C TYR A 10 13.65 -8.53 -7.71
N LYS A 11 14.62 -8.48 -6.79
CA LYS A 11 15.21 -9.70 -6.22
C LYS A 11 14.14 -10.49 -5.47
N ILE A 12 14.05 -11.79 -5.77
CA ILE A 12 13.20 -12.76 -5.08
C ILE A 12 14.04 -13.83 -4.38
N HIS A 13 13.49 -14.42 -3.33
CA HIS A 13 14.13 -15.47 -2.53
C HIS A 13 13.41 -16.82 -2.64
N LEU A 14 12.18 -16.81 -3.15
CA LEU A 14 11.36 -17.99 -3.44
C LEU A 14 10.37 -17.64 -4.56
N GLU A 15 9.76 -18.67 -5.14
CA GLU A 15 8.68 -18.55 -6.12
C GLU A 15 7.51 -17.71 -5.56
N ASN A 16 6.83 -16.94 -6.41
CA ASN A 16 5.67 -16.10 -6.05
C ASN A 16 5.93 -14.94 -5.06
N HIS A 17 7.18 -14.65 -4.68
CA HIS A 17 7.48 -13.60 -3.70
C HIS A 17 6.87 -12.23 -4.06
N ASN A 18 6.95 -11.81 -5.33
CA ASN A 18 6.35 -10.55 -5.77
C ASN A 18 4.82 -10.59 -5.87
N LEU A 19 4.22 -11.78 -6.05
CA LEU A 19 2.77 -11.94 -5.97
C LEU A 19 2.27 -11.72 -4.55
N ASP A 20 2.95 -12.28 -3.55
CA ASP A 20 2.56 -12.10 -2.14
C ASP A 20 2.77 -10.67 -1.65
N ARG A 21 3.84 -10.01 -2.11
CA ARG A 21 4.02 -8.56 -1.92
C ARG A 21 2.84 -7.80 -2.50
N CYS A 22 2.46 -8.10 -3.74
CA CYS A 22 1.33 -7.45 -4.41
C CYS A 22 0.02 -7.62 -3.62
N ARG A 23 -0.28 -8.83 -3.13
CA ARG A 23 -1.47 -9.11 -2.29
C ARG A 23 -1.49 -8.26 -1.03
N THR A 24 -0.35 -8.14 -0.36
CA THR A 24 -0.22 -7.31 0.85
C THR A 24 -0.48 -5.83 0.54
N GLN A 25 0.07 -5.31 -0.58
CA GLN A 25 -0.17 -3.93 -0.99
C GLN A 25 -1.64 -3.68 -1.36
N MET A 26 -2.31 -4.64 -2.01
CA MET A 26 -3.73 -4.55 -2.31
C MET A 26 -4.58 -4.51 -1.04
N ALA A 27 -4.25 -5.33 -0.03
CA ALA A 27 -4.92 -5.30 1.26
C ALA A 27 -4.68 -3.97 2.01
N LEU A 28 -3.45 -3.44 1.94
CA LEU A 28 -3.13 -2.13 2.49
C LEU A 28 -3.96 -1.02 1.83
N ILE A 29 -4.08 -1.00 0.51
CA ILE A 29 -4.90 -0.02 -0.22
C ILE A 29 -6.36 -0.12 0.20
N GLN A 30 -6.92 -1.33 0.32
CA GLN A 30 -8.30 -1.50 0.79
C GLN A 30 -8.48 -0.95 2.21
N SER A 31 -7.52 -1.18 3.10
CA SER A 31 -7.52 -0.65 4.46
C SER A 31 -7.42 0.88 4.50
N ILE A 32 -6.60 1.48 3.63
CA ILE A 32 -6.48 2.93 3.46
C ILE A 32 -7.82 3.51 2.99
N LEU A 33 -8.43 2.94 1.96
CA LEU A 33 -9.71 3.39 1.42
C LEU A 33 -10.83 3.31 2.47
N ALA A 34 -10.87 2.23 3.25
CA ALA A 34 -11.85 2.07 4.32
C ALA A 34 -11.69 3.10 5.47
N GLN A 35 -10.50 3.69 5.61
CA GLN A 35 -10.17 4.64 6.67
C GLN A 35 -9.93 6.07 6.16
N GLU A 36 -10.20 6.33 4.88
CA GLU A 36 -9.86 7.59 4.20
C GLU A 36 -10.43 8.82 4.93
N GLU A 37 -11.72 8.79 5.29
CA GLU A 37 -12.38 9.88 5.99
C GLU A 37 -11.75 10.18 7.36
N ALA A 38 -11.43 9.14 8.13
CA ALA A 38 -10.79 9.29 9.43
C ALA A 38 -9.38 9.89 9.32
N MET A 39 -8.61 9.45 8.32
CA MET A 39 -7.27 9.99 8.04
C MET A 39 -7.33 11.45 7.60
N ASN A 40 -8.28 11.80 6.72
CA ASN A 40 -8.46 13.18 6.27
C ASN A 40 -8.86 14.10 7.43
N THR A 41 -9.81 13.66 8.27
CA THR A 41 -10.22 14.41 9.48
C THR A 41 -9.03 14.67 10.41
N LEU A 42 -8.18 13.67 10.61
CA LEU A 42 -6.97 13.80 11.43
C LEU A 42 -5.99 14.81 10.81
N ALA A 43 -5.75 14.71 9.50
CA ALA A 43 -4.85 15.61 8.79
C ALA A 43 -5.32 17.06 8.86
N ASP A 44 -6.62 17.30 8.64
CA ASP A 44 -7.23 18.63 8.75
C ASP A 44 -7.12 19.17 10.17
N THR A 45 -7.40 18.35 11.18
CA THR A 45 -7.29 18.76 12.59
C THR A 45 -5.88 19.21 12.94
N VAL A 46 -4.87 18.44 12.52
CA VAL A 46 -3.46 18.78 12.74
C VAL A 46 -3.09 20.06 11.98
N PHE A 47 -3.55 20.20 10.74
CA PHE A 47 -3.30 21.40 9.94
C PHE A 47 -3.88 22.65 10.57
N GLN A 48 -5.14 22.60 11.02
CA GLN A 48 -5.81 23.72 11.71
C GLN A 48 -5.21 24.04 13.08
N ALA A 49 -4.55 23.09 13.74
CA ALA A 49 -3.86 23.34 15.00
C ALA A 49 -2.49 24.03 14.82
N LEU A 50 -1.91 23.97 13.62
CA LEU A 50 -0.59 24.52 13.29
C LEU A 50 -0.65 25.87 12.55
N VAL A 51 -1.81 26.23 12.01
CA VAL A 51 -2.08 27.50 11.31
C VAL A 51 -2.92 28.40 12.20
#